data_AF-A0A0F8WRD8-F1
#
_entry.id   AF-A0A0F8WRD8-F1
#
_cell.length_a   1.000
_cell.length_b   1.000
_cell.length_c   1.000
_cell.angle_alpha   90.00
_cell.angle_beta   90.00
_cell.angle_gamma   90.00
#
_symmetry.space_group_name_H-M   'P 1'
#
loop_
_entity.id
_entity.type
_entity.pdbx_description
1 polymer ?
#
loop_
_entity_poly.entity_id
_entity_poly.type
_entity_poly.pdbx_seq_one_letter_code
_entity_poly.pdbx_strand_id
1 'polypeptide(L)'
;SRLHFPPAHDITGTGVVDDYYHPDLADSTILATGGKGATTLLRAAEAAFADRGMGAAFVVCPAKWRSKIEMLEAAGYDTAMVWSIKR
;
A
#
# COMPACT_ATOMS: atom_id res chain seq x y z
N SER A 1 -22.05 3.40 7.04
CA SER A 1 -21.12 2.61 7.87
C SER A 1 -19.80 3.35 7.92
N ARG A 2 -19.28 3.64 9.13
CA ARG A 2 -17.94 4.20 9.26
C ARG A 2 -16.99 3.01 9.12
N LEU A 3 -16.32 2.88 7.97
CA LEU A 3 -15.28 1.88 7.80
C LEU A 3 -14.25 2.07 8.93
N HIS A 4 -13.91 0.97 9.59
CA HIS A 4 -13.01 0.92 10.74
C HIS A 4 -11.59 1.31 10.32
N PHE A 5 -11.26 2.61 10.33
CA PHE A 5 -9.89 3.07 10.10
C PHE A 5 -9.14 3.28 11.42
N PRO A 6 -7.96 2.64 11.61
CA PRO A 6 -7.07 2.88 12.75
C PRO A 6 -6.41 4.29 12.66
N PRO A 7 -5.58 4.75 13.63
CA PRO A 7 -5.55 6.13 14.14
C PRO A 7 -5.17 7.31 13.24
N ALA A 8 -4.98 7.10 11.94
CA ALA A 8 -5.14 8.12 10.90
C ALA A 8 -6.64 8.44 10.70
N HIS A 9 -7.32 8.90 11.77
CA HIS A 9 -8.78 9.01 11.84
C HIS A 9 -9.39 10.14 10.98
N ASP A 10 -8.56 10.96 10.35
CA ASP A 10 -8.99 11.94 9.37
C ASP A 10 -8.70 11.45 7.95
N ILE A 11 -9.74 10.95 7.28
CA ILE A 11 -9.64 10.52 5.88
C ILE A 11 -9.20 11.66 4.96
N THR A 12 -9.44 12.92 5.34
CA THR A 12 -9.02 14.07 4.52
C THR A 12 -7.49 14.20 4.44
N GLY A 13 -6.77 13.71 5.45
CA GLY A 13 -5.30 13.71 5.51
C GLY A 13 -4.62 12.42 5.06
N THR A 14 -5.38 11.43 4.56
CA THR A 14 -4.85 10.11 4.20
C THR A 14 -4.97 9.85 2.70
N GLY A 15 -3.84 9.60 2.05
CA GLY A 15 -3.79 9.14 0.66
C GLY A 15 -4.11 7.66 0.55
N VAL A 16 -4.84 7.25 -0.50
CA VAL A 16 -5.15 5.84 -0.77
C VAL A 16 -4.48 5.40 -2.06
N VAL A 17 -3.73 4.32 -2.00
CA VAL A 17 -3.19 3.61 -3.15
C VAL A 17 -3.99 2.32 -3.34
N ASP A 18 -4.85 2.30 -4.35
CA ASP A 18 -5.62 1.14 -4.76
C ASP A 18 -5.15 0.62 -6.12
N ASP A 19 -5.38 -0.67 -6.41
CA ASP A 19 -4.97 -1.35 -7.65
C ASP A 19 -3.49 -1.15 -8.04
N TYR A 20 -2.63 -0.91 -7.07
CA TYR A 20 -1.20 -0.72 -7.30
C TYR A 20 -0.53 -2.02 -7.77
N TYR A 21 -0.14 -2.03 -9.04
CA TYR A 21 0.56 -3.11 -9.70
C TYR A 21 1.79 -2.60 -10.45
N HIS A 22 2.83 -3.44 -10.49
CA HIS A 22 4.03 -3.26 -11.30
C HIS A 22 4.55 -4.66 -11.70
N PRO A 23 5.18 -4.84 -12.89
CA PRO A 23 5.73 -6.14 -13.29
C PRO A 23 6.69 -6.80 -12.29
N ASP A 24 7.40 -6.00 -11.47
CA ASP A 24 8.24 -6.54 -10.39
C ASP A 24 7.46 -7.35 -9.35
N LEU A 25 6.15 -7.11 -9.23
CA LEU A 25 5.23 -7.80 -8.32
C LEU A 25 4.52 -8.98 -8.99
N ALA A 26 4.76 -9.26 -10.28
CA ALA A 26 4.00 -10.26 -11.04
C ALA A 26 4.00 -11.65 -10.39
N ASP A 27 5.09 -12.02 -9.72
CA ASP A 27 5.14 -13.19 -8.84
C ASP A 27 4.73 -12.78 -7.40
N SER A 28 3.75 -13.47 -6.83
CA SER A 28 3.24 -13.17 -5.50
C SER A 28 4.18 -13.51 -4.36
N THR A 29 5.25 -14.23 -4.65
CA THR A 29 6.23 -14.74 -3.70
C THR A 29 7.63 -14.17 -3.89
N ILE A 30 7.98 -13.74 -5.11
CA ILE A 30 9.32 -13.25 -5.45
C ILE A 30 9.24 -11.87 -6.09
N LEU A 31 10.09 -10.94 -5.64
CA LEU A 31 10.26 -9.64 -6.29
C LEU A 31 11.19 -9.76 -7.51
N ALA A 32 10.68 -9.50 -8.71
CA ALA A 32 11.54 -9.32 -9.87
C ALA A 32 12.38 -8.04 -9.71
N THR A 33 13.64 -8.10 -10.16
CA THR A 33 14.64 -7.02 -10.04
C THR A 33 14.80 -6.42 -8.63
N GLY A 34 14.42 -7.16 -7.58
CA GLY A 34 14.43 -6.69 -6.19
C GLY A 34 13.34 -5.64 -5.88
N GLY A 35 12.33 -5.49 -6.75
CA GLY A 35 11.20 -4.59 -6.51
C GLY A 35 11.46 -3.13 -6.87
N LYS A 36 12.56 -2.80 -7.55
CA LYS A 36 13.00 -1.40 -7.76
C LYS A 36 11.94 -0.52 -8.43
N GLY A 37 11.31 -1.00 -9.49
CA GLY A 37 10.28 -0.24 -10.21
C GLY A 37 9.00 -0.10 -9.38
N ALA A 38 8.61 -1.17 -8.69
CA ALA A 38 7.50 -1.16 -7.75
C ALA A 38 7.74 -0.12 -6.62
N THR A 39 8.88 -0.20 -5.92
CA THR A 39 9.24 0.76 -4.88
C THR A 39 9.30 2.20 -5.41
N THR A 40 9.83 2.41 -6.62
CA THR A 40 9.86 3.75 -7.23
C THR A 40 8.45 4.29 -7.46
N LEU A 41 7.54 3.46 -7.95
CA LEU A 41 6.13 3.82 -8.15
C LEU A 41 5.43 4.14 -6.82
N LEU A 42 5.68 3.35 -5.77
CA LEU A 42 5.17 3.63 -4.42
C LEU A 42 5.67 4.99 -3.90
N ARG A 43 6.97 5.26 -3.99
CA ARG A 43 7.55 6.55 -3.55
C ARG A 43 7.00 7.74 -4.33
N ALA A 44 6.72 7.58 -5.62
CA ALA A 44 6.08 8.62 -6.41
C ALA A 44 4.65 8.91 -5.94
N ALA A 45 3.88 7.89 -5.56
CA ALA A 45 2.55 8.07 -4.99
C ALA A 45 2.59 8.79 -3.63
N GLU A 46 3.51 8.39 -2.75
CA GLU A 46 3.73 9.04 -1.45
C GLU A 46 4.14 10.51 -1.60
N ALA A 47 5.05 10.83 -2.51
CA ALA A 47 5.44 12.20 -2.79
C ALA A 47 4.24 13.04 -3.27
N ALA A 48 3.42 12.48 -4.17
CA ALA A 48 2.21 13.15 -4.63
C ALA A 48 1.18 13.37 -3.51
N PHE A 49 1.12 12.49 -2.49
CA PHE A 49 0.31 12.71 -1.29
C PHE A 49 0.87 13.83 -0.42
N ALA A 50 2.18 13.84 -0.18
CA ALA A 50 2.85 14.89 0.59
C ALA A 50 2.65 16.28 -0.05
N ASP A 51 2.75 16.39 -1.38
CA ASP A 51 2.50 17.64 -2.12
C ASP A 51 1.05 18.16 -1.97
N ARG A 52 0.11 17.25 -1.67
CA ARG A 52 -1.30 17.58 -1.35
C ARG A 52 -1.56 17.82 0.13
N GLY A 53 -0.53 17.78 0.98
CA GLY A 53 -0.64 17.97 2.42
C GLY A 53 -1.15 16.75 3.19
N MET A 54 -1.13 15.56 2.59
CA MET A 54 -1.50 14.32 3.28
C MET A 54 -0.35 13.83 4.16
N GLY A 55 -0.66 13.49 5.41
CA GLY A 55 0.32 13.03 6.41
C GLY A 55 0.39 11.51 6.57
N ALA A 56 -0.50 10.77 5.91
CA ALA A 56 -0.57 9.32 5.96
C ALA A 56 -0.89 8.73 4.58
N ALA A 57 -0.49 7.47 4.38
CA ALA A 57 -0.84 6.70 3.19
C ALA A 57 -1.38 5.32 3.60
N PHE A 58 -2.42 4.88 2.89
CA PHE A 58 -3.00 3.55 2.99
C PHE A 58 -2.85 2.85 1.65
N VAL A 59 -2.34 1.61 1.64
CA VAL A 59 -2.14 0.81 0.43
C VAL A 59 -2.98 -0.45 0.51
N VAL A 60 -3.74 -0.72 -0.56
CA VAL A 60 -4.44 -2.00 -0.70
C VAL A 60 -3.47 -3.07 -1.19
N CYS A 61 -3.37 -4.16 -0.41
CA CYS A 61 -2.57 -5.32 -0.74
C CYS A 61 -3.36 -6.60 -0.48
N PRO A 62 -3.46 -7.53 -1.45
CA PRO A 62 -4.03 -8.85 -1.20
C PRO A 62 -3.25 -9.57 -0.09
N ALA A 63 -3.98 -10.11 0.89
CA ALA A 63 -3.42 -10.61 2.15
C ALA A 63 -2.39 -11.76 2.00
N LYS A 64 -2.32 -12.40 0.84
CA LYS A 64 -1.38 -13.50 0.56
C LYS A 64 -0.30 -13.14 -0.47
N TRP A 65 -0.18 -11.88 -0.87
CA TRP A 65 0.82 -11.41 -1.83
C TRP A 65 2.13 -11.09 -1.11
N ARG A 66 2.86 -12.14 -0.73
CA ARG A 66 4.06 -12.07 0.13
C ARG A 66 5.12 -11.08 -0.38
N SER A 67 5.46 -11.11 -1.67
CA SER A 67 6.46 -10.19 -2.24
C SER A 67 6.07 -8.71 -2.07
N LYS A 68 4.78 -8.40 -2.23
CA LYS A 68 4.24 -7.05 -2.03
C LYS A 68 4.22 -6.66 -0.56
N ILE A 69 3.85 -7.60 0.33
CA ILE A 69 3.89 -7.38 1.79
C ILE A 69 5.30 -7.05 2.26
N GLU A 70 6.30 -7.87 1.90
CA GLU A 70 7.70 -7.66 2.28
C GLU A 70 8.22 -6.30 1.77
N MET A 71 7.86 -5.92 0.54
CA MET A 71 8.20 -4.60 -0.02
C MET A 71 7.54 -3.44 0.75
N LEU A 72 6.27 -3.58 1.14
CA LEU A 72 5.54 -2.55 1.88
C LEU A 72 6.07 -2.40 3.31
N GLU A 73 6.37 -3.51 3.99
CA GLU A 73 7.03 -3.52 5.30
C GLU A 73 8.38 -2.81 5.24
N ALA A 74 9.20 -3.12 4.23
CA ALA A 74 10.48 -2.43 3.98
C ALA A 74 10.31 -0.92 3.67
N ALA A 75 9.14 -0.51 3.19
CA ALA A 75 8.80 0.89 2.95
C ALA A 75 8.25 1.62 4.19
N GLY A 76 7.99 0.90 5.30
CA GLY A 76 7.48 1.44 6.57
C GLY A 76 5.99 1.28 6.78
N TYR A 77 5.31 0.45 5.98
CA TYR A 77 3.90 0.14 6.18
C TYR A 77 3.71 -1.02 7.15
N ASP A 78 2.71 -0.92 8.00
CA ASP A 78 2.20 -2.02 8.81
C ASP A 78 0.80 -2.43 8.34
N THR A 79 0.41 -3.68 8.61
CA THR A 79 -0.96 -4.15 8.34
C THR A 79 -1.95 -3.41 9.25
N ALA A 80 -2.71 -2.48 8.67
CA ALA A 80 -3.76 -1.75 9.37
C ALA A 80 -5.01 -2.62 9.65
N MET A 81 -5.46 -3.40 8.65
CA MET A 81 -6.62 -4.29 8.75
C MET A 81 -6.66 -5.33 7.63
N VAL A 82 -7.42 -6.40 7.83
CA VAL A 82 -7.68 -7.43 6.82
C VAL A 82 -9.19 -7.57 6.65
N TRP A 83 -9.68 -7.50 5.41
CA TRP A 83 -11.08 -7.72 5.09
C TRP A 83 -11.30 -9.13 4.54
N SER A 84 -12.36 -9.78 5.02
CA SER A 84 -12.91 -11.01 4.43
C SER A 84 -14.30 -10.72 3.91
N ILE A 85 -14.57 -11.08 2.66
CA ILE A 85 -15.88 -10.94 2.04
C ILE A 85 -16.32 -12.31 1.51
N LYS A 86 -17.58 -12.65 1.76
CA LYS A 86 -18.26 -13.81 1.19
C LYS A 86 -19.44 -13.30 0.37
N ARG A 87 -19.66 -13.87 -0.80
CA ARG A 87 -20.84 -13.60 -1.62
C ARG A 87 -22.01 -14.45 -1.15
#